data_AF-A0A936TVX9-F1
#
_entry.id   AF-A0A936TVX9-F1
#
_cell.length_a   1.000
_cell.length_b   1.000
_cell.length_c   1.000
_cell.angle_alpha   90.00
_cell.angle_beta   90.00
_cell.angle_gamma   90.00
#
_symmetry.space_group_name_H-M   'P 1'
#
loop_
_entity.id
_entity.type
_entity.pdbx_description
1 polymer ?
#
loop_
_entity_poly.entity_id
_entity_poly.type
_entity_poly.pdbx_seq_one_letter_code
_entity_poly.pdbx_strand_id
1 'polypeptide(L)' 'MTAGKAPPAAPAKCDIAGLRRSAQLGACLRINGTPAIFCRWRERVGGYIPADKIMERFAAAGG' A
#
# COMPACT_ATOMS: atom_id res chain seq x y z
N MET A 1 -19.07 -14.74 4.93
CA MET A 1 -19.98 -15.14 3.84
C MET A 1 -21.40 -14.90 4.33
N THR A 2 -22.24 -14.17 3.58
CA THR A 2 -23.61 -13.89 4.03
C THR A 2 -24.40 -15.20 4.10
N ALA A 3 -25.19 -15.40 5.16
CA ALA A 3 -25.91 -16.64 5.45
C ALA A 3 -27.07 -16.91 4.47
N GLY A 4 -26.78 -17.01 3.17
CA GLY A 4 -27.77 -17.17 2.10
C GLY A 4 -28.62 -15.92 1.82
N LYS A 5 -28.44 -14.83 2.57
CA LYS A 5 -29.10 -13.55 2.28
C LYS A 5 -28.36 -12.82 1.16
N ALA A 6 -29.12 -12.41 0.15
CA ALA A 6 -28.62 -11.55 -0.91
C ALA A 6 -28.01 -10.29 -0.29
N PRO A 7 -26.77 -9.92 -0.65
CA PRO A 7 -26.20 -8.67 -0.19
C PRO A 7 -27.08 -7.50 -0.67
N PRO A 8 -27.15 -6.40 0.09
CA PRO A 8 -27.84 -5.21 -0.36
C PRO A 8 -27.31 -4.78 -1.73
N ALA A 9 -28.17 -4.17 -2.54
CA ALA A 9 -27.78 -3.66 -3.85
C ALA A 9 -26.51 -2.82 -3.71
N ALA A 10 -25.48 -3.16 -4.49
CA ALA A 10 -24.23 -2.43 -4.46
C ALA A 10 -24.50 -0.95 -4.76
N PRO A 11 -23.88 -0.01 -4.03
CA PRO A 11 -23.99 1.40 -4.37
C PRO A 11 -23.49 1.61 -5.80
N ALA A 12 -24.10 2.55 -6.52
CA ALA A 12 -23.72 2.85 -7.91
C ALA A 12 -22.24 3.24 -8.07
N LYS A 13 -21.58 3.66 -6.98
CA LYS A 13 -20.14 3.98 -6.91
C LYS A 13 -19.57 3.54 -5.55
N CYS A 14 -18.33 3.06 -5.56
CA CYS A 14 -17.56 2.79 -4.35
C CYS A 14 -17.15 4.10 -3.66
N ASP A 15 -17.07 4.10 -2.32
CA ASP A 15 -16.41 5.18 -1.58
C ASP A 15 -14.90 5.13 -1.83
N ILE A 16 -14.37 6.21 -2.41
CA ILE A 16 -12.94 6.37 -2.72
C ILE A 16 -12.27 7.47 -1.90
N ALA A 17 -12.92 7.98 -0.84
CA ALA A 17 -12.36 9.04 -0.01
C ALA A 17 -11.00 8.66 0.59
N GLY A 18 -10.84 7.41 1.06
CA GLY A 18 -9.58 6.89 1.58
C GLY A 18 -8.48 6.82 0.52
N LEU A 19 -8.81 6.40 -0.71
CA LEU A 19 -7.87 6.35 -1.82
C LEU A 19 -7.37 7.75 -2.20
N ARG A 20 -8.27 8.75 -2.23
CA ARG A 20 -7.90 10.15 -2.50
C ARG A 20 -6.93 10.71 -1.45
N ARG A 21 -7.18 10.45 -0.16
CA ARG A 21 -6.25 10.84 0.91
C ARG A 21 -4.88 10.17 0.77
N SER A 22 -4.87 8.90 0.38
CA SER A 22 -3.63 8.15 0.14
C SER A 22 -2.83 8.72 -1.03
N ALA A 23 -3.50 9.08 -2.13
CA ALA A 23 -2.86 9.72 -3.28
C ALA A 23 -2.30 11.11 -2.91
N GLN A 24 -3.05 11.91 -2.15
CA GLN A 24 -2.59 13.21 -1.66
C GLN A 24 -1.36 13.08 -0.75
N LEU A 25 -1.37 12.10 0.16
CA LEU A 25 -0.20 11.79 0.99
C LEU A 25 1.01 11.41 0.12
N GLY A 26 0.82 10.59 -0.91
CA GLY A 26 1.88 10.24 -1.86
C GLY A 26 2.49 11.46 -2.54
N ALA A 27 1.66 12.44 -2.95
CA ALA A 27 2.12 13.70 -3.50
C ALA A 27 2.92 14.53 -2.48
N CYS A 28 2.43 14.66 -1.24
CA CYS A 28 3.16 15.36 -0.16
C CYS A 28 4.52 14.72 0.14
N LEU A 29 4.61 13.39 0.08
CA LEU A 29 5.83 12.63 0.27
C LEU A 29 6.72 12.59 -0.99
N ARG A 30 6.35 13.28 -2.08
CA ARG A 30 7.07 13.27 -3.37
C ARG A 30 7.29 11.84 -3.90
N ILE A 31 6.24 11.02 -3.89
CA ILE A 31 6.24 9.70 -4.53
C ILE A 31 6.00 9.90 -6.03
N ASN A 32 7.06 9.81 -6.83
CA ASN A 32 7.04 10.04 -8.27
C ASN A 32 6.90 8.76 -9.11
N GLY A 33 6.82 7.59 -8.46
CA GLY A 33 6.75 6.29 -9.12
C GLY A 33 6.31 5.19 -8.16
N THR A 34 5.86 4.07 -8.71
CA THR A 34 5.41 2.90 -7.95
C THR A 34 6.18 1.65 -8.38
N PRO A 35 6.41 0.68 -7.48
CA PRO A 35 6.09 0.69 -6.05
C PRO A 35 7.01 1.63 -5.22
N ALA A 36 6.51 2.09 -4.07
CA ALA A 36 7.26 2.84 -3.08
C ALA A 36 7.07 2.20 -1.70
N ILE A 37 8.17 1.78 -1.07
CA ILE A 37 8.19 0.98 0.15
C ILE A 37 8.76 1.84 1.28
N PHE A 38 8.08 1.83 2.43
CA PHE A 38 8.53 2.48 3.66
C PHE A 38 8.89 1.41 4.68
N CYS A 39 10.17 1.35 5.06
CA CYS A 39 10.67 0.39 6.02
C CYS A 39 10.56 0.94 7.46
N ARG A 40 10.35 0.05 8.44
CA ARG A 40 10.20 0.42 9.85
C ARG A 40 11.41 1.21 10.40
N TRP A 41 12.61 0.91 9.90
CA TRP A 41 13.88 1.56 10.21
C TRP A 41 14.12 2.87 9.46
N ARG A 42 13.04 3.53 8.99
CA ARG A 42 13.04 4.88 8.37
C ARG A 42 13.69 4.97 6.98
N GLU A 43 14.05 3.85 6.38
CA GLU A 43 14.46 3.80 4.97
C GLU A 43 13.22 3.88 4.05
N ARG A 44 13.34 4.62 2.96
CA ARG A 44 12.36 4.61 1.85
C ARG A 44 13.04 4.02 0.63
N VAL A 45 12.40 3.02 0.02
CA VAL A 45 12.90 2.41 -1.21
C VAL A 45 11.89 2.62 -2.34
N GLY A 46 12.37 3.13 -3.46
CA GLY A 46 11.57 3.31 -4.67
C GLY A 46 11.85 2.23 -5.69
N GLY A 47 10.84 1.90 -6.50
CA GLY A 47 10.96 0.94 -7.58
C GLY A 47 10.81 -0.50 -7.13
N TYR A 48 10.75 -1.39 -8.11
CA TYR A 48 10.64 -2.82 -7.89
C TYR A 48 11.90 -3.39 -7.23
N ILE A 49 11.68 -4.26 -6.25
CA ILE A 49 12.73 -5.04 -5.57
C ILE A 49 12.22 -6.48 -5.54
N PRO A 50 12.99 -7.47 -6.00
CA PRO A 50 12.60 -8.87 -5.90
C PRO A 50 12.59 -9.35 -4.43
N ALA A 51 11.78 -10.36 -4.14
CA ALA A 51 11.44 -10.76 -2.78
C ALA A 51 12.65 -11.20 -1.94
N ASP A 52 13.61 -11.89 -2.56
CA ASP A 52 14.89 -12.26 -1.98
C ASP A 52 15.66 -11.05 -1.44
N LYS A 53 15.74 -9.98 -2.25
CA LYS A 53 16.39 -8.72 -1.87
C LYS A 53 15.63 -7.93 -0.81
N ILE A 54 14.31 -8.07 -0.76
CA ILE A 54 13.52 -7.53 0.35
C ILE A 54 13.88 -8.28 1.64
N MET A 55 13.88 -9.62 1.62
CA MET A 55 14.19 -10.44 2.79
C MET A 55 15.61 -10.19 3.33
N GLU A 56 16.61 -10.05 2.45
CA GLU A 56 17.98 -9.65 2.83
C GLU A 56 17.99 -8.32 3.62
N ARG A 57 17.22 -7.32 3.17
CA ARG A 57 17.11 -6.01 3.84
C ARG A 57 16.42 -6.12 5.20
N PHE A 58 15.38 -6.94 5.32
CA PHE A 58 14.72 -7.21 6.60
C PHE A 58 15.67 -7.89 7.60
N ALA A 59 16.46 -8.87 7.15
CA ALA A 59 17.44 -9.54 7.98
C ALA A 59 18.56 -8.60 8.44
N ALA A 60 19.08 -7.75 7.54
CA ALA A 60 20.15 -6.79 7.83
C ALA A 60 19.72 -5.70 8.83
N ALA A 61 18.44 -5.35 8.85
CA ALA A 61 17.91 -4.31 9.75
C ALA A 61 17.60 -4.80 11.17
N GLY A 62 17.89 -6.08 11.49
CA GLY A 62 17.72 -6.63 12.83
C GLY A 62 16.27 -6.73 13.28
N GLY A 63 15.44 -7.40 12.46
CA GLY A 63 14.01 -7.64 12.74
C GLY A 63 13.72 -8.23 14.10
#